data_AF-A0A6P0JZ93-F1
#
_entry.id   AF-A0A6P0JZ93-F1
#
_cell.length_a   1.000
_cell.length_b   1.000
_cell.length_c   1.000
_cell.angle_alpha   90.00
_cell.angle_beta   90.00
_cell.angle_gamma   90.00
#
_symmetry.space_group_name_H-M   'P 1'
#
loop_
_entity.id
_entity.type
_entity.pdbx_description
1 polymer ?
#
loop_
_entity_poly.entity_id
_entity_poly.type
_entity_poly.pdbx_seq_one_letter_code
_entity_poly.pdbx_strand_id
1 'polypeptide(L)' 'MFGLGWSEVVVIGIIGLVIFGPKKIPEIGSALGKTLRGFKNEMNKPASEQEDLEQDNS' A
#
# COMPACT_ATOMS: atom_id res chain seq x y z
N MET A 1 -30.44 -3.37 17.13
CA MET A 1 -29.00 -3.09 17.35
C MET A 1 -28.28 -3.38 16.05
N PHE A 2 -28.11 -2.37 15.20
CA PHE A 2 -27.46 -2.49 13.89
C PHE A 2 -25.96 -2.29 14.10
N GLY A 3 -25.30 -3.31 14.65
CA GLY A 3 -23.85 -3.34 14.71
C GLY A 3 -23.36 -3.65 13.31
N LEU A 4 -22.49 -2.81 12.74
CA LEU A 4 -21.77 -3.12 11.50
C LEU A 4 -20.99 -4.40 11.72
N GLY A 5 -21.61 -5.52 11.40
CA GLY A 5 -21.04 -6.84 11.54
C GLY A 5 -20.25 -7.20 10.29
N TRP A 6 -19.54 -8.32 10.38
CA TRP A 6 -18.94 -8.95 9.20
C TRP A 6 -19.98 -9.21 8.09
N SER A 7 -21.24 -9.43 8.46
CA SER A 7 -22.39 -9.54 7.57
C SER A 7 -22.58 -8.32 6.67
N GLU A 8 -22.71 -7.11 7.23
CA GLU A 8 -22.90 -5.89 6.42
C GLU A 8 -21.70 -5.62 5.50
N VAL A 9 -20.48 -5.84 6.01
CA VAL A 9 -19.25 -5.64 5.22
C VAL A 9 -19.22 -6.58 4.01
N VAL A 10 -19.63 -7.84 4.18
CA VAL A 10 -19.72 -8.81 3.07
C VAL A 10 -20.76 -8.39 2.05
N VAL A 11 -21.94 -7.92 2.48
CA VAL A 11 -22.99 -7.46 1.56
C VAL A 11 -22.53 -6.25 0.74
N ILE A 12 -21.93 -5.25 1.38
CA ILE A 12 -21.35 -4.09 0.70
C ILE A 12 -20.22 -4.53 -0.25
N GLY A 13 -19.38 -5.47 0.20
CA GLY A 13 -18.32 -6.06 -0.60
C GLY A 13 -18.86 -6.70 -1.87
N ILE A 14 -19.93 -7.49 -1.80
CA ILE A 14 -20.56 -8.11 -2.97
C ILE A 14 -21.12 -7.06 -3.93
N ILE A 15 -21.83 -6.04 -3.42
CA ILE A 15 -22.37 -4.96 -4.26
C ILE A 15 -21.23 -4.22 -4.97
N GLY A 16 -20.17 -3.88 -4.25
CA GLY A 16 -18.97 -3.28 -4.82
C GLY A 16 -18.33 -4.19 -5.87
N LEU A 17 -18.28 -5.50 -5.63
CA LEU A 17 -17.74 -6.48 -6.57
C LEU A 17 -18.57 -6.62 -7.85
N VAL A 18 -19.89 -6.42 -7.78
CA VAL A 18 -20.75 -6.43 -8.98
C VAL A 18 -20.51 -5.17 -9.82
N ILE A 19 -20.35 -4.01 -9.17
CA ILE A 19 -20.13 -2.72 -9.86
C ILE A 19 -18.73 -2.64 -10.45
N PHE A 20 -17.71 -2.94 -9.64
CA PHE A 20 -16.31 -2.80 -10.02
C PHE A 20 -15.73 -4.08 -10.64
N GLY A 21 -16.29 -5.24 -10.34
CA GLY A 21 -15.76 -6.54 -10.76
C GLY A 21 -14.73 -7.12 -9.78
N PRO A 22 -14.72 -8.45 -9.58
CA PRO A 22 -13.80 -9.11 -8.64
C PRO A 22 -12.32 -8.99 -9.03
N LYS A 23 -12.04 -8.74 -10.32
CA LYS A 23 -10.66 -8.56 -10.81
C LYS A 23 -10.09 -7.17 -10.50
N LYS A 24 -10.91 -6.14 -10.30
CA LYS A 24 -10.40 -4.78 -10.03
C LYS A 24 -9.83 -4.64 -8.62
N ILE A 25 -10.38 -5.35 -7.63
CA ILE A 25 -9.87 -5.34 -6.25
C ILE A 25 -8.40 -5.82 -6.16
N PRO A 26 -8.01 -7.00 -6.69
CA PRO A 26 -6.62 -7.45 -6.66
C PRO A 26 -5.71 -6.64 -7.58
N GLU A 27 -6.23 -6.10 -8.69
CA GLU A 27 -5.47 -5.21 -9.59
C GLU A 27 -5.06 -3.91 -8.88
N ILE A 28 -6.02 -3.25 -8.21
CA ILE A 28 -5.77 -2.04 -7.40
C ILE A 28 -4.85 -2.38 -6.22
N GLY A 29 -5.10 -3.48 -5.51
CA GLY A 29 -4.25 -3.92 -4.40
C GLY A 29 -2.80 -4.20 -4.83
N SER A 30 -2.60 -4.78 -6.02
CA SER A 30 -1.27 -5.04 -6.58
C SER A 30 -0.54 -3.74 -6.94
N ALA A 31 -1.26 -2.77 -7.52
CA ALA A 31 -0.70 -1.46 -7.85
C ALA A 31 -0.32 -0.69 -6.58
N LEU A 32 -1.23 -0.58 -5.61
CA LEU A 32 -0.99 0.05 -4.32
C LEU A 32 0.12 -0.66 -3.55
N GLY A 33 0.17 -1.99 -3.58
CA GLY A 33 1.21 -2.78 -2.92
C GLY A 33 2.61 -2.52 -3.48
N LYS A 34 2.74 -2.34 -4.80
CA LYS A 34 4.01 -1.94 -5.44
C LYS A 34 4.43 -0.55 -4.99
N THR A 35 3.50 0.42 -4.97
CA THR A 35 3.77 1.78 -4.50
C THR A 35 4.16 1.80 -3.03
N LEU A 36 3.42 1.12 -2.16
CA LEU A 36 3.70 1.06 -0.73
C LEU A 36 5.02 0.33 -0.44
N ARG A 37 5.39 -0.68 -1.25
CA ARG A 37 6.68 -1.36 -1.15
C ARG A 37 7.84 -0.42 -1.51
N GLY A 38 7.70 0.38 -2.55
CA GLY A 38 8.67 1.43 -2.91
C GLY A 38 8.80 2.47 -1.79
N PHE A 39 7.67 2.98 -1.31
CA PHE A 39 7.62 3.93 -0.19
C PHE A 39 8.26 3.36 1.08
N LYS A 40 7.98 2.08 1.40
CA LYS A 40 8.61 1.39 2.53
C LYS A 40 10.12 1.26 2.35
N ASN A 41 10.59 0.94 1.16
CA ASN A 41 12.03 0.81 0.89
C ASN A 41 12.76 2.16 1.06
N GLU A 42 12.17 3.26 0.62
CA GLU A 42 12.75 4.60 0.82
C GLU A 42 12.72 5.02 2.29
N MET A 43 11.62 4.79 2.99
CA MET A 43 11.52 5.08 4.43
C MET A 43 12.46 4.21 5.28
N ASN A 44 12.76 2.98 4.85
CA ASN A 44 13.68 2.07 5.55
C ASN A 44 15.09 2.11 4.97
N LYS A 45 15.40 3.03 4.04
CA LYS A 45 16.77 3.32 3.69
C LYS A 45 17.34 4.11 4.88
N PRO A 46 18.16 3.50 5.75
CA PRO A 46 18.78 4.25 6.84
C PRO A 46 19.45 5.48 6.24
N ALA A 47 19.44 6.60 6.97
CA ALA A 47 20.11 7.84 6.60
C ALA A 47 21.66 7.70 6.59
N SER A 48 22.18 6.55 6.18
CA SER A 48 23.59 6.18 6.18
C SER A 48 24.26 6.35 4.80
N GLU A 49 23.69 7.22 3.95
CA GLU A 49 24.34 7.68 2.71
C GLU A 49 24.64 9.20 2.77
N GLN A 50 24.90 9.73 3.97
CA GLN A 50 25.53 11.06 4.15
C GLN A 50 27.05 10.97 4.44
N GLU A 51 27.64 9.78 4.55
CA GLU A 51 29.09 9.61 4.71
C GLU A 51 29.76 9.35 3.36
N ASP A 52 29.86 10.35 2.48
CA ASP A 52 30.72 10.28 1.27
C ASP A 52 31.09 11.69 0.71
N LEU A 53 31.18 12.74 1.55
CA LEU A 53 31.52 14.10 1.10
C LEU A 53 32.73 14.78 1.78
N GLU A 54 33.55 14.09 2.59
CA GLU A 54 34.70 14.72 3.29
C GLU A 54 36.04 13.97 3.14
N GLN A 55 36.32 13.39 1.97
CA GLN A 55 37.68 12.98 1.59
C GLN A 55 38.05 13.50 0.19
N ASP A 56 38.02 14.81 0.02
CA ASP A 56 38.79 15.50 -1.03
C ASP A 56 39.09 16.94 -0.58
N ASN A 57 40.04 17.07 0.34
CA ASN A 57 40.90 18.24 0.37
C ASN A 57 42.16 17.89 1.14
N SER A 58 43.21 17.64 0.36
CA SER A 58 44.61 17.66 0.78
C SER A 58 45.02 19.05 1.28
#